data_AF-A0A7V4AM80-F1
#
_entry.id   AF-A0A7V4AM80-F1
#
_cell.length_a   1.000
_cell.length_b   1.000
_cell.length_c   1.000
_cell.angle_alpha   90.00
_cell.angle_beta   90.00
_cell.angle_gamma   90.00
#
_symmetry.space_group_name_H-M   'P 1'
#
loop_
_entity.id
_entity.type
_entity.pdbx_description
1 polymer ?
#
loop_
_entity_poly.entity_id
_entity_poly.type
_entity_poly.pdbx_seq_one_letter_code
_entity_poly.pdbx_strand_id
1 'polypeptide(L)' 'MDREEGERWLAQARHTLASGERDLEEGDYDWASFKAHQAGEYALKGLLRGLGRPAFGHALFRLLQALAETGLVIPPPLEE' A
#
# COMPACT_ATOMS: atom_id res chain seq x y z
N MET A 1 -8.68 8.99 -14.74
CA MET A 1 -8.68 8.85 -13.28
C MET A 1 -9.80 7.90 -12.92
N ASP A 2 -9.54 6.86 -12.14
CA ASP A 2 -10.49 5.81 -11.78
C ASP A 2 -10.66 5.75 -10.25
N ARG A 3 -11.52 6.64 -9.73
CA ARG A 3 -11.68 6.83 -8.30
C ARG A 3 -12.26 5.59 -7.61
N GLU A 4 -13.22 4.93 -8.24
CA GLU A 4 -13.86 3.72 -7.68
C GLU A 4 -12.85 2.58 -7.54
N GLU A 5 -12.00 2.37 -8.54
CA GLU A 5 -10.91 1.39 -8.45
C GLU A 5 -9.96 1.74 -7.30
N GLY A 6 -9.57 3.01 -7.19
CA GLY A 6 -8.71 3.47 -6.09
C GLY A 6 -9.32 3.22 -4.71
N GLU A 7 -10.60 3.53 -4.54
CA GLU A 7 -11.34 3.32 -3.29
C GLU A 7 -11.47 1.82 -2.94
N ARG A 8 -11.68 0.96 -3.95
CA ARG A 8 -11.75 -0.50 -3.76
C ARG A 8 -10.42 -1.07 -3.26
N TRP A 9 -9.30 -0.67 -3.87
CA TRP A 9 -7.97 -1.09 -3.43
C TRP A 9 -7.63 -0.55 -2.03
N LEU A 10 -8.03 0.69 -1.73
CA LEU A 10 -7.81 1.27 -0.41
C LEU A 10 -8.64 0.57 0.67
N ALA A 11 -9.85 0.11 0.35
CA ALA A 11 -10.64 -0.74 1.23
C ALA A 11 -9.94 -2.07 1.52
N GLN A 12 -9.36 -2.71 0.49
CA GLN A 12 -8.57 -3.92 0.66
C GLN A 12 -7.32 -3.70 1.53
N ALA A 13 -6.62 -2.57 1.34
CA ALA A 13 -5.47 -2.19 2.16
C ALA A 13 -5.83 -2.08 3.65
N ARG A 14 -6.92 -1.35 3.96
CA ARG A 14 -7.42 -1.21 5.34
C ARG A 14 -7.83 -2.54 5.95
N HIS A 15 -8.54 -3.38 5.19
CA HIS A 15 -8.93 -4.71 5.66
C HIS A 15 -7.72 -5.59 5.97
N THR A 16 -6.70 -5.54 5.10
CA THR A 16 -5.46 -6.31 5.27
C THR A 16 -4.67 -5.85 6.48
N LEU A 17 -4.57 -4.53 6.71
CA LEU A 17 -3.94 -3.97 7.91
C LEU A 17 -4.66 -4.42 9.19
N ALA A 18 -5.99 -4.29 9.22
CA ALA A 18 -6.78 -4.73 10.37
C ALA A 18 -6.67 -6.24 10.63
N SER A 19 -6.38 -7.05 9.61
CA SER A 19 -6.03 -8.46 9.82
C SER A 19 -4.63 -8.65 10.37
N GLY A 20 -3.64 -7.87 9.93
CA GLY A 20 -2.28 -7.92 10.45
C GLY A 20 -2.19 -7.46 11.91
N GLU A 21 -3.02 -6.49 12.32
CA GLU A 21 -3.16 -6.06 13.72
C GLU A 21 -3.66 -7.20 14.61
N ARG A 22 -4.62 -8.00 14.14
CA ARG A 22 -5.07 -9.20 14.87
C ARG A 22 -3.97 -10.26 14.97
N ASP A 23 -3.23 -10.50 13.89
CA ASP A 23 -2.09 -11.44 13.95
C ASP A 23 -1.03 -10.97 14.96
N LEU A 24 -0.80 -9.65 15.05
CA LEU A 24 0.13 -9.07 16.03
C LEU A 24 -0.34 -9.32 17.47
N GLU A 25 -1.64 -9.15 17.74
CA GLU A 25 -2.25 -9.41 19.05
C GLU A 25 -2.14 -10.89 19.47
N GLU A 26 -2.25 -11.81 18.51
CA GLU A 26 -2.13 -13.27 18.74
C GLU A 26 -0.67 -13.76 18.78
N GLY A 27 0.31 -12.90 18.47
CA GLY A 27 1.74 -13.24 18.49
C GLY A 27 2.27 -13.85 17.19
N ASP A 28 1.48 -13.85 16.12
CA ASP A 28 1.85 -14.31 14.79
C ASP A 28 2.62 -13.22 14.03
N TYR A 29 3.81 -12.89 14.53
CA TYR A 29 4.59 -11.71 14.09
C TYR A 29 5.02 -11.74 12.62
N ASP A 30 5.26 -12.93 12.07
CA ASP A 30 5.61 -13.11 10.65
C ASP A 30 4.41 -12.77 9.74
N TRP A 31 3.22 -13.24 10.10
CA TRP A 31 1.97 -12.90 9.42
C TRP A 31 1.60 -11.43 9.56
N ALA A 32 1.75 -10.87 10.76
CA ALA A 32 1.53 -9.45 11.01
C ALA A 32 2.43 -8.60 10.09
N SER A 33 3.72 -8.93 10.01
CA SER A 33 4.69 -8.22 9.17
C SER A 33 4.37 -8.37 7.68
N PHE A 34 4.02 -9.58 7.23
CA PHE A 34 3.62 -9.83 5.84
C PHE A 34 2.36 -9.03 5.45
N LYS A 35 1.33 -9.03 6.30
CA LYS A 35 0.08 -8.31 6.03
C LYS A 35 0.28 -6.80 6.09
N ALA A 36 1.12 -6.28 6.98
CA ALA A 36 1.49 -4.87 6.99
C ALA A 36 2.14 -4.45 5.66
N HIS A 37 3.08 -5.24 5.13
CA HIS A 37 3.68 -5.00 3.82
C HIS A 37 2.64 -5.04 2.69
N GLN A 38 1.75 -6.05 2.67
CA GLN A 38 0.69 -6.16 1.66
C GLN A 38 -0.31 -4.98 1.73
N ALA A 39 -0.67 -4.53 2.93
CA ALA A 39 -1.52 -3.36 3.10
C ALA A 39 -0.90 -2.09 2.49
N GLY A 40 0.40 -1.88 2.73
CA GLY A 40 1.16 -0.81 2.09
C GLY A 40 1.15 -0.93 0.56
N GLU A 41 1.41 -2.12 0.04
CA GLU A 41 1.38 -2.41 -1.41
C GLU A 41 0.01 -2.06 -2.03
N TYR A 42 -1.08 -2.48 -1.40
CA TYR A 42 -2.44 -2.22 -1.89
C TYR A 42 -2.82 -0.75 -1.85
N ALA A 43 -2.42 -0.02 -0.81
CA ALA A 43 -2.68 1.41 -0.70
C ALA A 43 -1.96 2.18 -1.83
N LEU A 44 -0.68 1.90 -2.07
CA LEU A 44 0.10 2.56 -3.13
C LEU A 44 -0.44 2.21 -4.53
N LYS A 45 -0.79 0.93 -4.77
CA LYS A 45 -1.42 0.51 -6.02
C LYS A 45 -2.78 1.16 -6.24
N GLY A 46 -3.60 1.25 -5.20
CA GLY A 46 -4.89 1.91 -5.23
C GLY A 46 -4.77 3.38 -5.61
N LEU A 47 -3.82 4.10 -5.00
CA LEU A 47 -3.56 5.50 -5.33
C LEU A 47 -3.10 5.68 -6.78
N LEU A 48 -2.13 4.88 -7.25
CA LEU A 48 -1.67 4.92 -8.64
C LEU A 48 -2.81 4.64 -9.63
N ARG A 49 -3.59 3.58 -9.41
CA ARG A 49 -4.76 3.22 -10.24
C ARG A 49 -5.81 4.31 -10.22
N GLY A 50 -6.08 4.87 -9.04
CA GLY A 50 -6.92 6.05 -8.83
C GLY A 50 -6.51 7.19 -9.76
N LEU A 51 -5.24 7.52 -9.80
CA LEU A 51 -4.66 8.56 -10.65
C LEU A 51 -4.59 8.18 -12.15
N GLY A 52 -5.02 6.98 -12.54
CA GLY A 52 -4.94 6.48 -13.92
C GLY A 52 -3.53 6.05 -14.33
N ARG A 53 -2.66 5.73 -13.37
CA ARG A 53 -1.30 5.23 -13.60
C ARG A 53 -1.26 3.70 -13.47
N PRO A 54 -0.43 3.03 -14.29
CA PRO A 54 -0.18 1.60 -14.10
C PRO A 54 0.47 1.32 -12.75
N ALA A 55 0.08 0.22 -12.10
CA ALA A 55 0.60 -0.18 -10.80
C ALA A 55 0.93 -1.69 -10.79
N PHE A 56 2.20 -2.02 -10.99
CA PHE A 56 2.70 -3.40 -11.14
C PHE A 56 3.83 -3.72 -10.15
N GLY A 57 4.08 -5.01 -9.92
CA GLY A 57 5.12 -5.50 -9.01
C GLY A 57 4.75 -5.40 -7.53
N HIS A 58 5.69 -5.77 -6.66
CA HIS A 58 5.50 -5.86 -5.20
C HIS A 58 6.46 -4.96 -4.41
N ALA A 59 7.43 -4.33 -5.07
CA ALA A 59 8.40 -3.47 -4.41
C ALA A 59 7.78 -2.11 -4.07
N LEU A 60 7.49 -1.87 -2.80
CA LEU A 60 6.93 -0.60 -2.30
C LEU A 60 7.76 0.61 -2.73
N PHE A 61 9.08 0.49 -2.71
CA PHE A 61 9.98 1.54 -3.18
C PHE A 61 9.69 1.98 -4.62
N ARG A 62 9.48 1.03 -5.55
CA ARG A 62 9.15 1.33 -6.94
C ARG A 62 7.76 1.97 -7.08
N LEU A 63 6.79 1.54 -6.26
CA LEU A 63 5.45 2.13 -6.24
C LEU A 63 5.48 3.58 -5.70
N LEU A 64 6.29 3.86 -4.68
CA LEU A 64 6.51 5.22 -4.17
C LEU A 64 7.20 6.12 -5.21
N GLN A 65 8.21 5.61 -5.91
CA GLN A 65 8.84 6.35 -7.02
C GLN A 65 7.83 6.69 -8.11
N ALA A 66 6.98 5.74 -8.51
CA ALA A 66 5.92 5.98 -9.49
C ALA A 66 4.89 7.03 -9.02
N LEU A 67 4.65 7.14 -7.70
CA LEU A 67 3.80 8.19 -7.13
C LEU A 67 4.49 9.56 -7.11
N ALA A 68 5.80 9.63 -6.86
CA ALA A 68 6.54 10.89 -6.94
C ALA A 68 6.45 11.51 -8.35
N GLU A 69 6.42 10.67 -9.39
CA GLU A 69 6.22 11.11 -10.78
C GLU A 69 4.83 11.71 -11.06
N THR A 70 3.84 11.56 -10.17
CA THR A 70 2.53 12.19 -10.31
C THR A 70 2.46 13.60 -9.73
N GLY A 71 3.59 14.12 -9.21
CA GLY A 71 3.65 15.43 -8.55
C GLY A 71 3.09 15.45 -7.13
N LEU A 72 2.82 14.27 -6.55
CA LEU A 72 2.48 14.15 -5.13
C LEU A 72 3.75 14.23 -4.28
N VAL A 73 3.66 14.96 -3.18
CA VAL A 73 4.71 14.96 -2.16
C VAL A 73 4.67 13.61 -1.46
N ILE A 74 5.72 12.82 -1.63
CA ILE A 74 5.92 11.59 -0.87
C ILE A 74 6.80 11.88 0.35
N PRO A 75 6.58 11.20 1.49
CA PRO A 75 7.47 11.30 2.63
C PRO A 75 8.89 10.89 2.23
N PRO A 76 9.92 11.43 2.90
CA PRO A 76 11.29 11.01 2.66
C PRO A 76 11.43 9.49 2.91
N PRO A 77 12.42 8.83 2.26
CA PRO A 77 12.73 7.44 2.57
C PRO A 77 12.93 7.27 4.09
N LEU A 78 12.50 6.14 4.63
CA LEU A 78 12.84 5.79 6.00
C LEU A 78 14.37 5.68 6.07
N GLU A 79 14.99 6.54 6.86
CA GLU A 79 16.42 6.48 7.16
C GLU A 79 16.69 5.20 7.99
N GLU A 80 17.83 4.54 7.74
CA GLU A 80 18.31 3.41 8.56
C GLU A 80 18.75 3.86 9.96
#